data_AF-A0A5N5IU56-F1
#
_entry.id   AF-A0A5N5IU56-F1
#
_cell.length_a   1.000
_cell.length_b   1.000
_cell.length_c   1.000
_cell.angle_alpha   90.00
_cell.angle_beta   90.00
_cell.angle_gamma   90.00
#
_symmetry.space_group_name_H-M   'P 1'
#
loop_
_entity.id
_entity.type
_entity.pdbx_description
1 polymer ?
#
loop_
_entity_poly.entity_id
_entity_poly.type
_entity_poly.pdbx_seq_one_letter_code
_entity_poly.pdbx_strand_id
1 'polypeptide(L)'
;MFEEEDESGKSHSDFEKMPIYQKAWHIFDVADKIASLVNDEEEYVSLEESERSLLRHHAEQLRNDALLICPKIAGAEGGDLYDIRMENATIIRKAAREIQTGCSGLEIWGFKHTEYLELLRNEIEEFRILFVEWVNTFDQWNYIVDRWGLFNPPGINHDDDDEEN
;
A
#
# COMPACT_ATOMS: atom_id res chain seq x y z
N MET A 1 8.55 -18.26 19.65
CA MET A 1 8.19 -17.50 20.86
C MET A 1 9.47 -16.87 21.37
N PHE A 2 9.69 -15.63 20.95
CA PHE A 2 10.67 -14.71 21.54
C PHE A 2 9.96 -13.36 21.49
N GLU A 3 9.25 -13.05 22.56
CA GLU A 3 8.78 -11.69 22.85
C GLU A 3 9.96 -11.01 23.53
N GLU A 4 10.77 -10.28 22.76
CA GLU A 4 11.63 -9.26 23.32
C GLU A 4 10.76 -8.01 23.48
N GLU A 5 10.38 -7.73 24.72
CA GLU A 5 9.79 -6.44 25.11
C GLU A 5 10.88 -5.38 24.96
N ASP A 6 10.84 -4.63 23.87
CA ASP A 6 11.62 -3.41 23.72
C ASP A 6 11.09 -2.33 24.68
N GLU A 7 12.00 -1.60 25.34
CA GLU A 7 11.74 -0.59 26.37
C GLU A 7 10.98 0.65 25.85
N SER A 8 10.53 0.64 24.58
CA SER A 8 9.64 1.62 23.96
C SER A 8 8.14 1.34 24.17
N GLY A 9 7.76 0.20 24.78
CA GLY A 9 6.39 -0.08 25.20
C GLY A 9 5.34 -0.25 24.09
N LYS A 10 5.76 -0.23 22.81
CA LYS A 10 4.92 -0.63 21.68
C LYS A 10 5.29 -2.06 21.30
N SER A 11 4.36 -2.98 21.45
CA SER A 11 4.55 -4.33 20.93
C SER A 11 4.67 -4.26 19.41
N HIS A 12 5.51 -5.09 18.79
CA HIS A 12 5.56 -5.28 17.33
C HIS A 12 4.18 -5.58 16.69
N SER A 13 3.12 -5.83 17.47
CA SER A 13 1.75 -6.08 17.01
C SER A 13 0.80 -4.87 17.09
N ASP A 14 1.23 -3.67 17.51
CA ASP A 14 0.27 -2.58 17.77
C ASP A 14 -0.23 -1.90 16.49
N PHE A 15 0.61 -1.84 15.43
CA PHE A 15 0.16 -1.35 14.13
C PHE A 15 -0.89 -2.27 13.49
N GLU A 16 -0.90 -3.56 13.82
CA GLU A 16 -1.87 -4.51 13.27
C GLU A 16 -3.31 -4.22 13.71
N LYS A 17 -3.46 -3.52 14.84
CA LYS A 17 -4.74 -3.07 15.38
C LYS A 17 -5.21 -1.76 14.76
N MET A 18 -4.34 -1.05 14.03
CA MET A 18 -4.68 0.23 13.43
C MET A 18 -5.72 0.03 12.31
N PRO A 19 -6.77 0.87 12.23
CA PRO A 19 -7.79 0.76 11.20
C PRO A 19 -7.20 0.76 9.78
N ILE A 20 -6.17 1.57 9.52
CA ILE A 20 -5.50 1.63 8.21
C ILE A 20 -4.86 0.30 7.81
N TYR A 21 -4.26 -0.41 8.77
CA TYR A 21 -3.61 -1.70 8.52
C TYR A 21 -4.64 -2.81 8.24
N GLN A 22 -5.72 -2.85 9.02
CA GLN A 22 -6.82 -3.80 8.80
C GLN A 22 -7.48 -3.56 7.44
N LYS A 23 -7.69 -2.30 7.08
CA LYS A 23 -8.24 -1.94 5.76
C LYS A 23 -7.28 -2.31 4.63
N ALA A 24 -5.96 -2.15 4.80
CA ALA A 24 -4.97 -2.61 3.83
C ALA A 24 -5.03 -4.15 3.61
N TRP A 25 -5.27 -4.93 4.66
CA TRP A 25 -5.47 -6.37 4.54
C TRP A 25 -6.73 -6.72 3.75
N HIS A 26 -7.84 -6.01 3.96
CA HIS A 26 -9.05 -6.21 3.16
C HIS A 26 -8.83 -5.90 1.68
N ILE A 27 -8.09 -4.82 1.37
CA ILE A 27 -7.67 -4.50 0.00
C ILE A 27 -6.89 -5.68 -0.61
N PHE A 28 -5.93 -6.23 0.14
CA PHE A 28 -5.15 -7.38 -0.32
C PHE A 28 -6.01 -8.62 -0.55
N ASP A 29 -6.93 -8.95 0.34
CA ASP A 29 -7.82 -10.12 0.21
C ASP A 29 -8.69 -10.03 -1.06
N VAL A 30 -9.27 -8.85 -1.33
CA VAL A 30 -10.06 -8.63 -2.54
C VAL A 30 -9.18 -8.70 -3.80
N ALA A 31 -7.98 -8.12 -3.77
CA ALA A 31 -7.04 -8.17 -4.89
C ALA A 31 -6.53 -9.61 -5.17
N ASP A 32 -6.23 -10.38 -4.13
CA ASP A 32 -5.85 -11.80 -4.23
C ASP A 32 -6.99 -12.63 -4.81
N LYS A 33 -8.23 -12.36 -4.39
CA LYS A 33 -9.42 -13.00 -4.95
C LYS A 33 -9.58 -12.70 -6.44
N ILE A 34 -9.40 -11.45 -6.87
CA ILE A 34 -9.44 -11.07 -8.29
C ILE A 34 -8.38 -11.84 -9.09
N ALA A 35 -7.13 -11.86 -8.62
CA ALA A 35 -6.05 -12.61 -9.27
C ALA A 35 -6.35 -14.11 -9.36
N SER A 36 -6.91 -14.70 -8.30
CA SER A 36 -7.36 -16.10 -8.31
C SER A 36 -8.45 -16.36 -9.35
N LEU A 37 -9.43 -15.48 -9.50
CA LEU A 37 -10.54 -15.64 -10.46
C LEU A 37 -10.04 -15.57 -11.91
N VAL A 38 -9.07 -14.72 -12.20
CA VAL A 38 -8.49 -14.59 -13.56
C VAL A 38 -7.76 -15.86 -14.01
N ASN A 39 -7.36 -16.73 -13.07
CA ASN A 39 -6.70 -18.00 -13.38
C ASN A 39 -7.66 -19.15 -13.72
N ASP A 40 -8.98 -18.92 -13.74
CA ASP A 40 -9.96 -19.90 -14.22
C ASP A 40 -9.91 -20.02 -15.75
N GLU A 41 -9.22 -21.06 -16.25
CA GLU A 41 -9.04 -21.27 -17.69
C GLU A 41 -10.36 -21.55 -18.43
N GLU A 42 -11.32 -22.23 -17.79
CA GLU A 42 -12.60 -22.55 -18.41
C GLU A 42 -13.43 -21.27 -18.59
N GLU A 43 -13.39 -20.38 -17.61
CA GLU A 43 -14.11 -19.12 -17.66
C GLU A 43 -13.61 -18.22 -18.81
N TYR A 44 -12.29 -18.15 -19.03
CA TYR A 44 -11.69 -17.27 -20.04
C TYR A 44 -11.30 -17.99 -21.34
N VAL A 45 -11.81 -19.21 -21.58
CA VAL A 45 -11.49 -20.04 -22.75
C VAL A 45 -11.76 -19.36 -24.09
N SER A 46 -12.71 -18.41 -24.13
CA SER A 46 -13.08 -17.66 -25.34
C SER A 46 -12.08 -16.58 -25.76
N LEU A 47 -11.19 -16.17 -24.85
CA LEU A 47 -10.12 -15.21 -25.16
C LEU A 47 -8.95 -15.90 -25.87
N GLU A 48 -8.23 -15.17 -26.72
CA GLU A 48 -6.96 -15.66 -27.27
C GLU A 48 -5.91 -15.83 -26.16
N GLU A 49 -4.91 -16.70 -26.35
CA GLU A 49 -3.89 -16.95 -25.32
C GLU A 49 -3.10 -15.69 -24.95
N SER A 50 -2.83 -14.83 -25.92
CA SER A 50 -2.22 -13.51 -25.70
C SER A 50 -3.06 -12.62 -24.79
N GLU A 51 -4.37 -12.56 -25.01
CA GLU A 51 -5.31 -11.77 -24.22
C GLU A 51 -5.46 -12.32 -22.80
N ARG A 52 -5.59 -13.64 -22.65
CA ARG A 52 -5.59 -14.31 -21.34
C ARG A 52 -4.32 -14.03 -20.55
N SER A 53 -3.18 -14.07 -21.22
CA SER A 53 -1.89 -13.77 -20.61
C SER A 53 -1.81 -12.32 -20.11
N LEU A 54 -2.31 -11.35 -20.89
CA LEU A 54 -2.39 -9.95 -20.48
C LEU A 54 -3.34 -9.74 -19.29
N LEU A 55 -4.51 -10.38 -19.31
CA LEU A 55 -5.47 -10.32 -18.22
C LEU A 55 -4.85 -10.85 -16.91
N ARG A 56 -4.21 -12.03 -16.95
CA ARG A 56 -3.46 -12.61 -15.81
C ARG A 56 -2.37 -11.68 -15.33
N HIS A 57 -1.56 -11.14 -16.25
CA HIS A 57 -0.48 -10.23 -15.90
C HIS A 57 -0.98 -8.99 -15.15
N HIS A 58 -2.04 -8.35 -15.65
CA HIS A 58 -2.62 -7.17 -15.00
C HIS A 58 -3.24 -7.49 -13.64
N ALA A 59 -3.88 -8.66 -13.49
CA ALA A 59 -4.43 -9.09 -12.21
C ALA A 59 -3.31 -9.34 -11.17
N GLU A 60 -2.21 -9.96 -11.58
CA GLU A 60 -1.03 -10.15 -10.73
C GLU A 60 -0.35 -8.82 -10.38
N GLN A 61 -0.27 -7.85 -11.29
CA GLN A 61 0.23 -6.51 -10.98
C GLN A 61 -0.64 -5.84 -9.91
N LEU A 62 -1.95 -5.83 -10.09
CA LEU A 62 -2.90 -5.26 -9.13
C LEU A 62 -2.78 -5.93 -7.74
N ARG A 63 -2.62 -7.26 -7.70
CA ARG A 63 -2.36 -8.02 -6.47
C ARG A 63 -1.03 -7.64 -5.81
N ASN A 64 0.03 -7.49 -6.59
CA ASN A 64 1.35 -7.10 -6.08
C ASN A 64 1.33 -5.69 -5.50
N ASP A 65 0.61 -4.75 -6.12
CA ASP A 65 0.44 -3.40 -5.58
C ASP A 65 -0.27 -3.44 -4.22
N ALA A 66 -1.33 -4.25 -4.08
CA ALA A 66 -2.01 -4.45 -2.81
C ALA A 66 -1.11 -5.06 -1.73
N LEU A 67 -0.29 -6.06 -2.10
CA LEU A 67 0.67 -6.73 -1.22
C LEU A 67 1.71 -5.76 -0.62
N LEU A 68 2.03 -4.65 -1.30
CA LEU A 68 2.99 -3.66 -0.83
C LEU A 68 2.48 -2.82 0.35
N ILE A 69 1.17 -2.69 0.54
CA ILE A 69 0.62 -1.69 1.48
C ILE A 69 0.93 -2.07 2.93
N CYS A 70 0.60 -3.29 3.37
CA CYS A 70 0.79 -3.70 4.77
C CYS A 70 2.25 -3.61 5.25
N PRO A 71 3.26 -4.12 4.49
CA PRO A 71 4.66 -3.99 4.89
C PRO A 71 5.14 -2.55 5.01
N LYS A 72 4.57 -1.63 4.22
CA LYS A 72 4.93 -0.20 4.26
C LYS A 72 4.30 0.52 5.45
N ILE A 73 3.10 0.13 5.85
CA ILE A 73 2.52 0.60 7.12
C ILE A 73 3.39 0.10 8.29
N ALA A 74 3.73 -1.19 8.31
CA ALA A 74 4.58 -1.76 9.35
C ALA A 74 5.97 -1.10 9.41
N GLY A 75 6.58 -0.82 8.24
CA GLY A 75 7.87 -0.13 8.16
C GLY A 75 7.81 1.31 8.65
N ALA A 76 6.70 2.02 8.41
CA ALA A 76 6.47 3.36 8.92
C ALA A 76 6.11 3.41 10.42
N GLU A 77 5.63 2.31 11.00
CA GLU A 77 5.35 2.25 12.44
C GLU A 77 6.51 1.64 13.25
N GLY A 78 7.42 0.91 12.59
CA GLY A 78 8.63 0.35 13.19
C GLY A 78 9.76 1.38 13.39
N GLY A 79 9.63 2.57 12.81
CA GLY A 79 10.51 3.71 13.05
C GLY A 79 9.69 4.99 13.20
N ASP A 80 10.22 6.01 13.86
CA ASP A 80 9.47 7.25 14.12
C ASP A 80 10.00 8.47 13.33
N LEU A 81 11.02 8.26 12.49
CA LEU A 81 11.61 9.31 11.65
C LEU A 81 10.67 9.71 10.51
N TYR A 82 10.36 11.00 10.43
CA TYR A 82 9.42 11.60 9.49
C TYR A 82 9.73 11.27 8.03
N ASP A 83 11.00 11.38 7.63
CA ASP A 83 11.46 11.10 6.27
C ASP A 83 11.17 9.64 5.88
N ILE A 84 11.46 8.68 6.76
CA ILE A 84 11.17 7.25 6.56
C ILE A 84 9.65 7.00 6.50
N ARG A 85 8.88 7.63 7.40
CA ARG A 85 7.41 7.50 7.42
C ARG A 85 6.79 8.05 6.13
N MET A 86 7.27 9.20 5.66
CA MET A 86 6.83 9.83 4.42
C MET A 86 7.24 9.06 3.17
N GLU A 87 8.42 8.43 3.14
CA GLU A 87 8.83 7.53 2.06
C GLU A 87 7.87 6.34 1.94
N ASN A 88 7.57 5.68 3.06
CA ASN A 88 6.62 4.57 3.10
C ASN A 88 5.21 5.01 2.69
N ALA A 89 4.75 6.16 3.19
CA ALA A 89 3.45 6.73 2.82
C ALA A 89 3.37 7.04 1.31
N THR A 90 4.47 7.46 0.70
CA THR A 90 4.56 7.70 -0.75
C THR A 90 4.37 6.41 -1.54
N ILE A 91 5.03 5.31 -1.13
CA ILE A 91 4.88 4.00 -1.77
C ILE A 91 3.45 3.47 -1.63
N ILE A 92 2.85 3.60 -0.44
CA ILE A 92 1.45 3.22 -0.19
C ILE A 92 0.51 3.98 -1.13
N ARG A 93 0.66 5.30 -1.23
CA ARG A 93 -0.17 6.13 -2.11
C ARG A 93 -0.01 5.77 -3.59
N LYS A 94 1.22 5.45 -4.02
CA LYS A 94 1.49 4.98 -5.38
C LYS A 94 0.73 3.67 -5.65
N ALA A 95 0.92 2.68 -4.78
CA ALA A 95 0.26 1.37 -4.89
C ALA A 95 -1.28 1.52 -4.94
N ALA A 96 -1.87 2.33 -4.05
CA ALA A 96 -3.32 2.55 -4.04
C ALA A 96 -3.85 3.13 -5.37
N ARG A 97 -3.09 4.03 -6.02
CA ARG A 97 -3.44 4.60 -7.33
C ARG A 97 -3.28 3.60 -8.47
N GLU A 98 -2.26 2.76 -8.39
CA GLU A 98 -2.03 1.69 -9.36
C GLU A 98 -3.14 0.65 -9.28
N ILE A 99 -3.61 0.28 -8.08
CA ILE A 99 -4.79 -0.58 -7.89
C ILE A 99 -6.03 0.00 -8.57
N GLN A 100 -6.34 1.29 -8.36
CA GLN A 100 -7.49 1.95 -9.02
C GLN A 100 -7.37 1.91 -10.55
N THR A 101 -6.17 2.13 -11.07
CA THR A 101 -5.89 2.08 -12.51
C THR A 101 -6.00 0.65 -13.04
N GLY A 102 -5.48 -0.33 -12.29
CA GLY A 102 -5.54 -1.76 -12.61
C GLY A 102 -6.97 -2.28 -12.67
N CYS A 103 -7.86 -1.81 -11.79
CA CYS A 103 -9.29 -2.16 -11.86
C CYS A 103 -9.89 -1.78 -13.22
N SER A 104 -9.62 -0.56 -13.70
CA SER A 104 -10.09 -0.12 -15.02
C SER A 104 -9.44 -0.91 -16.15
N GLY A 105 -8.17 -1.30 -16.01
CA GLY A 105 -7.47 -2.16 -16.96
C GLY A 105 -8.12 -3.54 -17.07
N LEU A 106 -8.46 -4.17 -15.94
CA LEU A 106 -9.11 -5.48 -15.91
C LEU A 106 -10.51 -5.46 -16.56
N GLU A 107 -11.28 -4.39 -16.40
CA GLU A 107 -12.55 -4.22 -17.11
C GLU A 107 -12.35 -4.16 -18.62
N ILE A 108 -11.36 -3.39 -19.08
CA ILE A 108 -11.05 -3.26 -20.51
C ILE A 108 -10.66 -4.63 -21.11
N TRP A 109 -9.91 -5.44 -20.36
CA TRP A 109 -9.49 -6.78 -20.77
C TRP A 109 -10.55 -7.88 -20.56
N GLY A 110 -11.78 -7.50 -20.18
CA GLY A 110 -12.91 -8.42 -20.14
C GLY A 110 -13.00 -9.29 -18.88
N PHE A 111 -12.44 -8.84 -17.75
CA PHE A 111 -12.67 -9.48 -16.46
C PHE A 111 -14.18 -9.54 -16.16
N LYS A 112 -14.67 -10.72 -15.80
CA LYS A 112 -16.12 -10.98 -15.72
C LYS A 112 -16.76 -10.61 -14.39
N HIS A 113 -16.00 -10.66 -13.30
CA HIS A 113 -16.52 -10.46 -11.94
C HIS A 113 -16.36 -9.00 -11.49
N THR A 114 -16.99 -8.08 -12.23
CA THR A 114 -16.81 -6.63 -12.04
C THR A 114 -17.27 -6.12 -10.66
N GLU A 115 -18.12 -6.87 -9.96
CA GLU A 115 -18.51 -6.59 -8.58
C GLU A 115 -17.32 -6.60 -7.61
N TYR A 116 -16.30 -7.43 -7.85
CA TYR A 116 -15.08 -7.41 -7.04
C TYR A 116 -14.21 -6.19 -7.36
N LEU A 117 -14.26 -5.69 -8.60
CA LEU A 117 -13.57 -4.45 -8.96
C LEU A 117 -14.24 -3.23 -8.34
N GLU A 118 -15.57 -3.21 -8.29
CA GLU A 118 -16.32 -2.17 -7.56
C GLU A 118 -16.04 -2.24 -6.06
N LEU A 119 -16.06 -3.43 -5.47
CA LEU A 119 -15.69 -3.64 -4.07
C LEU A 119 -14.28 -3.11 -3.78
N LEU A 120 -13.29 -3.48 -4.60
CA LEU A 120 -11.91 -3.04 -4.41
C LEU A 120 -11.76 -1.51 -4.51
N ARG A 121 -12.47 -0.86 -5.43
CA ARG A 121 -12.48 0.60 -5.54
C ARG A 121 -13.05 1.26 -4.29
N ASN A 122 -14.11 0.69 -3.70
CA ASN A 122 -14.71 1.19 -2.46
C ASN A 122 -13.75 1.00 -1.27
N GLU A 123 -13.11 -0.16 -1.15
CA GLU A 123 -12.09 -0.41 -0.12
C GLU A 123 -10.93 0.59 -0.21
N ILE A 124 -10.48 0.95 -1.43
CA ILE A 124 -9.45 1.97 -1.64
C ILE A 124 -9.93 3.38 -1.23
N GLU A 125 -11.18 3.74 -1.50
CA GLU A 125 -11.71 5.06 -1.11
C GLU A 125 -11.85 5.18 0.42
N GLU A 126 -12.30 4.12 1.09
CA GLU A 126 -12.33 4.07 2.55
C GLU A 126 -10.91 4.12 3.14
N PHE A 127 -9.98 3.36 2.54
CA PHE A 127 -8.56 3.40 2.91
C PHE A 127 -7.96 4.79 2.75
N ARG A 128 -8.32 5.54 1.69
CA ARG A 128 -7.81 6.90 1.46
C ARG A 128 -8.12 7.83 2.62
N ILE A 129 -9.28 7.69 3.26
CA ILE A 129 -9.67 8.49 4.43
C ILE A 129 -8.75 8.15 5.61
N LEU A 130 -8.61 6.86 5.92
CA LEU A 130 -7.73 6.36 6.99
C LEU A 130 -6.25 6.73 6.76
N PHE A 131 -5.81 6.70 5.51
CA PHE A 131 -4.46 7.09 5.10
C PHE A 131 -4.17 8.56 5.41
N VAL A 132 -5.11 9.45 5.14
CA VAL A 132 -4.94 10.88 5.45
C VAL A 132 -4.87 11.10 6.96
N GLU A 133 -5.77 10.45 7.72
CA GLU A 133 -5.75 10.53 9.19
C GLU A 133 -4.44 10.01 9.76
N TRP A 134 -3.92 8.92 9.22
CA TRP A 134 -2.65 8.32 9.61
C TRP A 134 -1.45 9.22 9.32
N VAL A 135 -1.32 9.77 8.11
CA VAL A 135 -0.22 10.69 7.76
C VAL A 135 -0.23 11.96 8.62
N ASN A 136 -1.42 12.45 9.01
CA ASN A 136 -1.53 13.60 9.91
C ASN A 136 -0.98 13.34 11.33
N THR A 137 -0.65 12.09 11.68
CA THR A 137 0.00 11.75 12.96
C THR A 137 1.51 11.86 12.93
N PHE A 138 2.13 12.09 11.76
CA PHE A 138 3.58 12.13 11.63
C PHE A 138 4.13 13.45 12.18
N ASP A 139 5.11 13.37 13.09
CA ASP A 139 5.82 14.55 13.58
C ASP A 139 6.89 14.95 12.59
N GLN A 140 6.64 16.02 11.83
CA GLN A 140 7.60 16.56 10.86
C GLN A 140 8.93 16.97 11.49
N TRP A 141 8.99 17.25 12.80
CA TRP A 141 10.23 17.68 13.44
C TRP A 141 11.05 16.53 14.02
N ASN A 142 10.57 15.29 13.95
CA ASN A 142 11.35 14.10 14.25
C ASN A 142 11.95 13.54 12.94
N TYR A 143 13.03 14.13 12.44
CA TYR A 143 13.60 13.81 11.12
C TYR A 143 15.11 13.60 11.17
N ILE A 144 15.63 12.96 10.13
CA ILE A 144 17.03 13.09 9.71
C ILE A 144 17.06 13.83 8.38
N VAL A 145 18.18 14.51 8.06
CA VAL A 145 18.24 15.29 6.80
C VAL A 145 18.13 14.33 5.61
N ASP A 146 17.01 14.40 4.90
CA ASP A 146 16.81 13.70 3.63
C ASP A 146 17.68 14.37 2.57
N ARG A 147 18.75 13.67 2.18
CA ARG A 147 19.70 14.11 1.17
C ARG A 147 19.11 14.14 -0.25
N TRP A 148 17.92 13.55 -0.47
CA TRP A 148 17.15 13.69 -1.71
C TRP A 148 16.23 14.91 -1.68
N GLY A 149 16.01 15.52 -0.51
CA GLY A 149 15.26 16.76 -0.33
C GLY A 149 13.75 16.65 -0.52
N LEU A 150 13.19 15.43 -0.48
CA LEU A 150 11.77 15.18 -0.71
C LEU A 150 10.95 15.30 0.57
N PHE A 151 11.54 14.93 1.72
CA PHE A 151 10.83 14.82 2.99
C PHE A 151 11.42 15.67 4.11
N ASN A 152 12.20 16.69 3.79
CA ASN A 152 12.72 17.64 4.78
C ASN A 152 11.61 18.58 5.31
N PRO A 153 11.67 18.97 6.59
CA PRO A 153 10.74 19.97 7.13
C PRO A 153 10.93 21.35 6.50
N PRO A 154 9.93 22.25 6.60
CA PRO A 154 10.05 23.60 6.08
C PRO A 154 11.26 24.34 6.66
N GLY A 155 12.18 24.75 5.78
CA GLY A 155 13.38 25.49 6.16
C GLY A 155 14.65 24.66 6.27
N ILE A 156 14.55 23.33 6.18
CA ILE A 156 15.70 22.41 6.17
C ILE A 156 16.06 22.05 4.73
N ASN A 157 17.34 22.18 4.39
CA ASN A 157 17.88 21.88 3.08
C ASN A 157 18.62 20.54 3.08
N HIS A 158 18.70 19.90 1.91
CA HIS A 158 19.33 18.58 1.74
C HIS A 158 20.84 18.55 2.07
N ASP A 159 21.48 19.72 2.12
CA ASP A 159 22.89 19.94 2.43
C ASP A 159 23.14 20.50 3.83
N ASP A 160 22.10 20.67 4.65
CA ASP A 160 22.27 21.06 6.05
C ASP A 160 22.95 19.92 6.83
N ASP A 161 23.76 20.28 7.84
CA ASP A 161 24.33 19.32 8.76
C ASP A 161 23.20 18.70 9.60
N ASP A 162 23.28 17.41 9.90
CA ASP A 162 22.33 16.79 10.82
C ASP A 162 22.49 17.48 12.18
N GLU A 163 21.43 18.13 12.69
CA GLU A 163 21.48 18.71 14.04
C GLU A 163 21.86 17.58 15.01
N GLU A 164 23.01 17.70 15.68
CA GLU A 164 23.46 16.71 16.67
C GLU A 164 22.37 16.61 17.75
N ASN A 165 21.64 15.48 17.77
CA ASN A 165 20.67 15.12 18.81
C ASN A 165 21.26 15.21 20.23
#